data_AF-A0A6B2GBP9-F1
#
_entry.id   AF-A0A6B2GBP9-F1
#
_cell.length_a   1.000
_cell.length_b   1.000
_cell.length_c   1.000
_cell.angle_alpha   90.00
_cell.angle_beta   90.00
_cell.angle_gamma   90.00
#
_symmetry.space_group_name_H-M   'P 1'
#
loop_
_entity.id
_entity.type
_entity.pdbx_description
1 polymer ?
#
loop_
_entity_poly.entity_id
_entity_poly.type
_entity_poly.pdbx_seq_one_letter_code
_entity_poly.pdbx_strand_id
1 'polypeptide(L)'
;MAEQFYKLFGSKSSQNHEQLPAVSSTGHENEKQNQPNTQSPANFQFDLFSSHAEPLAPIDKPQSSSHFYQYVNTDLSRSLLLEKLLKQKAVAISLNKSADSTASNHILGLSFCYEDHKGYFVNFPQDIAETKHILEILKAFFESETILKIGQNLKFLYKYLYAFNIQLNGPFFDIKIAHYLLEPDRRHDKESLAQHYLNETLTSKAQLLGKGKLQTEFADLSLSAQADFEVAHANIFYRLHPIFEKELIKKQLLNLFNDIEIKLLPVLAKMELEGIKLDITFLKSLSADLQSDLLNLEKTIYQEAGTEFNLASPKQLGVILFENLKLIDKPKKTKTGQYATGEEILSKLATEHQIVADILTWRGLVKLQNTYVEALPNEVNKKTGRIHTTFSQTVASTGRLSSINPNLQNIPIRTERGKQVRKAFIPR
;
A
#
# COMPACT_ATOMS: atom_id res chain seq x y z
N MET A 1 -2.88 -18.59 24.08
CA MET A 1 -2.75 -17.12 24.26
C MET A 1 -2.79 -16.73 25.74
N ALA A 2 -3.77 -17.16 26.54
CA ALA A 2 -3.87 -16.81 27.97
C ALA A 2 -2.61 -17.12 28.82
N GLU A 3 -1.93 -18.24 28.59
CA GLU A 3 -0.75 -18.66 29.36
C GLU A 3 0.45 -17.71 29.28
N GLN A 4 0.61 -16.99 28.16
CA GLN A 4 1.69 -16.00 28.02
C GLN A 4 1.45 -14.76 28.88
N PHE A 5 0.21 -14.47 29.28
CA PHE A 5 -0.14 -13.32 30.11
C PHE A 5 0.34 -13.50 31.55
N TYR A 6 0.09 -14.67 32.15
CA TYR A 6 0.52 -14.98 33.51
C TYR A 6 2.05 -15.01 33.68
N LYS A 7 2.80 -15.39 32.64
CA LYS A 7 4.28 -15.45 32.65
C LYS A 7 4.97 -14.09 32.74
N LEU A 8 4.26 -12.98 32.53
CA LEU A 8 4.81 -11.62 32.54
C LEU A 8 4.46 -10.79 33.78
N PHE A 9 3.43 -11.17 34.54
CA PHE A 9 2.88 -10.32 35.62
C PHE A 9 2.59 -11.05 36.95
N GLY A 10 2.95 -12.32 37.09
CA GLY A 10 2.84 -13.05 38.36
C GLY A 10 3.88 -12.65 39.40
N SER A 11 3.45 -12.19 40.58
CA SER A 11 4.31 -11.87 41.73
C SER A 11 4.82 -13.13 42.47
N LYS A 12 5.98 -13.03 43.14
CA LYS A 12 6.69 -14.16 43.76
C LYS A 12 5.98 -14.76 44.99
N SER A 13 6.00 -16.08 45.10
CA SER A 13 6.01 -16.79 46.39
C SER A 13 6.71 -18.17 46.30
N SER A 14 7.97 -18.19 46.74
CA SER A 14 8.70 -19.26 47.47
C SER A 14 8.61 -20.77 47.15
N GLN A 15 9.81 -21.39 47.17
CA GLN A 15 10.20 -22.76 47.58
C GLN A 15 10.17 -23.95 46.59
N ASN A 16 11.35 -24.60 46.53
CA ASN A 16 11.65 -26.05 46.40
C ASN A 16 11.32 -26.79 45.08
N HIS A 17 12.06 -27.81 44.64
CA HIS A 17 13.49 -28.16 44.75
C HIS A 17 13.83 -29.21 43.64
N GLU A 18 15.08 -29.72 43.58
CA GLU A 18 15.57 -30.84 42.71
C GLU A 18 15.65 -30.51 41.19
N GLN A 19 16.72 -30.74 40.40
CA GLN A 19 17.90 -31.66 40.34
C GLN A 19 17.75 -32.91 39.44
N LEU A 20 18.16 -32.75 38.17
CA LEU A 20 19.14 -33.59 37.43
C LEU A 20 18.82 -35.11 37.22
N PRO A 21 19.63 -35.89 36.46
CA PRO A 21 20.82 -35.55 35.65
C PRO A 21 20.70 -35.93 34.14
N ALA A 22 21.79 -35.75 33.39
CA ALA A 22 22.00 -36.31 32.06
C ALA A 22 23.13 -37.37 32.09
N VAL A 23 23.12 -38.33 31.16
CA VAL A 23 24.20 -39.33 30.92
C VAL A 23 24.37 -39.54 29.40
N SER A 24 25.53 -40.04 28.97
CA SER A 24 26.05 -39.96 27.60
C SER A 24 26.40 -41.32 26.95
N SER A 25 26.82 -41.23 25.67
CA SER A 25 27.93 -41.97 25.03
C SER A 25 27.83 -43.48 24.66
N THR A 26 28.13 -43.76 23.38
CA THR A 26 28.79 -44.97 22.79
C THR A 26 28.08 -46.35 22.86
N GLY A 27 28.22 -47.27 21.89
CA GLY A 27 28.90 -47.23 20.57
C GLY A 27 29.14 -48.67 19.99
N HIS A 28 29.43 -48.79 18.67
CA HIS A 28 29.77 -50.04 17.92
C HIS A 28 28.62 -51.09 17.79
N GLU A 29 28.50 -52.03 16.83
CA GLU A 29 29.07 -52.33 15.46
C GLU A 29 28.23 -53.48 14.81
N ASN A 30 28.34 -54.00 13.56
CA ASN A 30 29.08 -53.75 12.29
C ASN A 30 28.17 -54.23 11.11
N GLU A 31 28.74 -54.76 10.02
CA GLU A 31 28.21 -55.63 8.94
C GLU A 31 27.19 -55.00 7.95
N LYS A 32 27.61 -54.42 6.81
CA LYS A 32 28.27 -54.96 5.58
C LYS A 32 27.33 -55.67 4.59
N GLN A 33 27.11 -55.08 3.41
CA GLN A 33 27.83 -55.50 2.18
C GLN A 33 27.69 -54.51 1.00
N ASN A 34 28.72 -54.54 0.14
CA ASN A 34 28.75 -54.13 -1.29
C ASN A 34 28.41 -52.68 -1.70
N GLN A 35 29.47 -51.86 -1.79
CA GLN A 35 29.66 -50.92 -2.91
C GLN A 35 30.35 -51.66 -4.10
N PRO A 36 30.66 -51.01 -5.25
CA PRO A 36 31.87 -50.15 -5.29
C PRO A 36 31.75 -48.86 -6.13
N ASN A 37 32.32 -47.78 -5.58
CA ASN A 37 33.15 -46.75 -6.27
C ASN A 37 32.54 -45.85 -7.38
N THR A 38 32.91 -44.57 -7.53
CA THR A 38 33.78 -43.68 -6.72
C THR A 38 33.54 -42.20 -7.08
N GLN A 39 34.09 -41.31 -6.22
CA GLN A 39 34.55 -39.93 -6.47
C GLN A 39 33.79 -38.81 -5.73
N SER A 40 34.53 -38.24 -4.79
CA SER A 40 34.37 -37.00 -4.02
C SER A 40 35.73 -36.80 -3.31
N PRO A 41 36.12 -35.59 -2.85
CA PRO A 41 35.29 -34.40 -2.65
C PRO A 41 35.82 -33.12 -3.32
N ALA A 42 35.00 -32.06 -3.29
CA ALA A 42 35.46 -30.68 -3.35
C ALA A 42 34.67 -29.84 -2.34
N ASN A 43 35.34 -29.30 -1.33
CA ASN A 43 34.72 -28.28 -0.46
C ASN A 43 34.60 -26.98 -1.26
N PHE A 44 33.38 -26.49 -1.47
CA PHE A 44 33.15 -25.09 -1.82
C PHE A 44 32.45 -24.37 -0.67
N GLN A 45 33.25 -23.56 0.01
CA GLN A 45 32.84 -22.63 1.04
C GLN A 45 32.02 -21.50 0.37
N PHE A 46 30.84 -21.18 0.91
CA PHE A 46 30.01 -20.10 0.37
C PHE A 46 30.72 -18.74 0.56
N ASP A 47 31.21 -18.17 -0.55
CA ASP A 47 31.64 -16.77 -0.60
C ASP A 47 30.38 -15.88 -0.70
N LEU A 48 30.20 -15.01 0.29
CA LEU A 48 28.97 -14.24 0.48
C LEU A 48 28.99 -12.88 -0.27
N PHE A 49 30.07 -12.57 -1.01
CA PHE A 49 30.28 -11.26 -1.63
C PHE A 49 30.75 -11.27 -3.09
N SER A 50 30.67 -12.41 -3.78
CA SER A 50 31.05 -12.54 -5.21
C SER A 50 30.03 -11.89 -6.16
N SER A 51 30.17 -10.59 -6.42
CA SER A 51 29.31 -9.84 -7.34
C SER A 51 29.61 -10.18 -8.81
N HIS A 52 28.96 -11.21 -9.35
CA HIS A 52 28.92 -11.50 -10.79
C HIS A 52 27.48 -11.41 -11.29
N ALA A 53 27.26 -10.58 -12.31
CA ALA A 53 25.98 -10.48 -12.99
C ALA A 53 25.91 -11.60 -14.04
N GLU A 54 25.18 -12.68 -13.73
CA GLU A 54 24.88 -13.70 -14.73
C GLU A 54 24.07 -13.08 -15.89
N PRO A 55 24.35 -13.48 -17.15
CA PRO A 55 23.47 -13.13 -18.26
C PRO A 55 22.07 -13.68 -17.97
N LEU A 56 21.04 -12.82 -18.07
CA LEU A 56 19.65 -13.27 -17.98
C LEU A 56 19.43 -14.39 -19.00
N ALA A 57 19.06 -15.57 -18.51
CA ALA A 57 18.69 -16.70 -19.36
C ALA A 57 17.57 -16.28 -20.33
N PRO A 58 17.49 -16.87 -21.54
CA PRO A 58 16.40 -16.60 -22.45
C PRO A 58 15.07 -16.85 -21.72
N ILE A 59 14.23 -15.82 -21.65
CA ILE A 59 12.90 -15.95 -21.04
C ILE A 59 12.12 -16.92 -21.92
N ASP A 60 11.85 -18.12 -21.40
CA ASP A 60 10.95 -19.07 -22.06
C ASP A 60 9.64 -18.35 -22.38
N LYS A 61 9.20 -18.48 -23.64
CA LYS A 61 7.92 -17.91 -24.07
C LYS A 61 6.84 -18.46 -23.15
N PRO A 62 5.98 -17.62 -22.55
CA PRO A 62 4.95 -18.10 -21.64
C PRO A 62 4.14 -19.20 -22.34
N GLN A 63 3.95 -20.33 -21.65
CA GLN A 63 3.20 -21.45 -22.21
C GLN A 63 1.81 -20.96 -22.61
N SER A 64 1.51 -21.06 -23.91
CA SER A 64 0.24 -20.60 -24.46
C SER A 64 -0.88 -21.54 -24.01
N SER A 65 -1.44 -21.25 -22.83
CA SER A 65 -2.79 -21.69 -22.50
C SER A 65 -3.74 -21.13 -23.56
N SER A 66 -4.64 -21.97 -24.08
CA SER A 66 -5.53 -21.60 -25.18
C SER A 66 -6.63 -20.65 -24.72
N HIS A 67 -6.31 -19.36 -24.67
CA HIS A 67 -7.23 -18.31 -24.24
C HIS A 67 -8.08 -17.76 -25.39
N PHE A 68 -9.32 -17.38 -25.04
CA PHE A 68 -10.29 -16.77 -25.94
C PHE A 68 -10.60 -15.34 -25.46
N TYR A 69 -9.61 -14.47 -25.64
CA TYR A 69 -9.68 -13.06 -25.29
C TYR A 69 -10.08 -12.23 -26.52
N GLN A 70 -10.98 -11.27 -26.35
CA GLN A 70 -11.50 -10.44 -27.45
C GLN A 70 -11.50 -8.96 -27.07
N TYR A 71 -11.22 -8.07 -28.03
CA TYR A 71 -11.52 -6.64 -27.89
C TYR A 71 -12.94 -6.32 -28.38
N VAL A 72 -13.54 -5.26 -27.83
CA VAL A 72 -14.94 -4.88 -28.02
C VAL A 72 -15.02 -3.37 -28.25
N ASN A 73 -14.87 -2.98 -29.52
CA ASN A 73 -14.60 -1.60 -29.95
C ASN A 73 -15.73 -0.93 -30.77
N THR A 74 -16.89 -1.58 -30.93
CA THR A 74 -18.05 -1.04 -31.67
C THR A 74 -19.33 -1.15 -30.87
N ASP A 75 -20.31 -0.26 -31.07
CA ASP A 75 -21.54 -0.25 -30.26
C ASP A 75 -22.38 -1.53 -30.39
N LEU A 76 -22.36 -2.18 -31.56
CA LEU A 76 -22.95 -3.51 -31.73
C LEU A 76 -22.22 -4.55 -30.86
N SER A 77 -20.88 -4.58 -30.88
CA SER A 77 -20.13 -5.53 -30.04
C SER A 77 -20.27 -5.22 -28.54
N ARG A 78 -20.33 -3.94 -28.14
CA ARG A 78 -20.57 -3.47 -26.77
C ARG A 78 -21.97 -3.90 -26.28
N SER A 79 -22.99 -3.80 -27.13
CA SER A 79 -24.36 -4.27 -26.85
C SER A 79 -24.45 -5.79 -26.72
N LEU A 80 -23.81 -6.53 -27.64
CA LEU A 80 -23.73 -7.99 -27.57
C LEU A 80 -22.89 -8.48 -26.37
N LEU A 81 -21.94 -7.68 -25.88
CA LEU A 81 -21.27 -7.93 -24.61
C LEU A 81 -22.21 -7.71 -23.43
N LEU A 82 -22.93 -6.58 -23.36
CA LEU A 82 -23.91 -6.32 -22.30
C LEU A 82 -24.92 -7.48 -22.17
N GLU A 83 -25.47 -7.94 -23.30
CA GLU A 83 -26.37 -9.09 -23.36
C GLU A 83 -25.80 -10.37 -22.74
N LYS A 84 -24.48 -10.60 -22.88
CA LYS A 84 -23.80 -11.74 -22.27
C LYS A 84 -23.58 -11.50 -20.78
N LEU A 85 -23.12 -10.31 -20.39
CA LEU A 85 -22.85 -9.93 -19.01
C LEU A 85 -24.11 -10.02 -18.13
N LEU A 86 -25.26 -9.54 -18.63
CA LEU A 86 -26.54 -9.58 -17.93
C LEU A 86 -27.09 -11.00 -17.69
N LYS A 87 -26.56 -12.01 -18.38
CA LYS A 87 -26.93 -13.43 -18.21
C LYS A 87 -26.06 -14.16 -17.17
N GLN A 88 -25.02 -13.51 -16.62
CA GLN A 88 -24.08 -14.13 -15.67
C GLN A 88 -24.47 -13.91 -14.22
N LYS A 89 -24.12 -14.86 -13.35
CA LYS A 89 -24.23 -14.69 -11.87
C LYS A 89 -23.06 -13.91 -11.28
N ALA A 90 -21.88 -14.04 -11.88
CA ALA A 90 -20.66 -13.38 -11.46
C ALA A 90 -19.80 -12.98 -12.67
N VAL A 91 -19.13 -11.83 -12.57
CA VAL A 91 -18.21 -11.32 -13.58
C VAL A 91 -17.02 -10.68 -12.87
N ALA A 92 -15.81 -11.06 -13.26
CA ALA A 92 -14.57 -10.43 -12.85
C ALA A 92 -14.21 -9.25 -13.76
N ILE A 93 -13.77 -8.15 -13.15
CA ILE A 93 -13.46 -6.89 -13.83
C ILE A 93 -11.99 -6.50 -13.58
N SER A 94 -11.24 -6.26 -14.65
CA SER A 94 -9.95 -5.55 -14.62
C SER A 94 -10.08 -4.12 -15.15
N LEU A 95 -9.10 -3.31 -14.80
CA LEU A 95 -9.03 -1.87 -14.89
C LEU A 95 -7.64 -1.47 -15.37
N ASN A 96 -7.53 -0.86 -16.56
CA ASN A 96 -6.29 -0.24 -16.98
C ASN A 96 -6.36 1.29 -16.78
N LYS A 97 -5.59 1.81 -15.82
CA LYS A 97 -5.38 3.25 -15.66
C LYS A 97 -4.11 3.69 -16.42
N SER A 98 -4.17 4.88 -17.02
CA SER A 98 -2.97 5.59 -17.50
C SER A 98 -1.95 5.80 -16.38
N ALA A 99 -0.66 5.83 -16.75
CA ALA A 99 0.45 6.10 -15.84
C ALA A 99 0.66 7.60 -15.55
N ASP A 100 0.10 8.49 -16.38
CA ASP A 100 0.24 9.93 -16.25
C ASP A 100 -0.44 10.45 -14.97
N SER A 101 0.32 11.18 -14.15
CA SER A 101 -0.13 11.79 -12.90
C SER A 101 -1.01 13.03 -13.11
N THR A 102 -0.89 13.70 -14.26
CA THR A 102 -1.72 14.86 -14.62
C THR A 102 -3.12 14.41 -15.05
N ALA A 103 -3.22 13.37 -15.87
CA ALA A 103 -4.45 12.71 -16.29
C ALA A 103 -5.02 11.75 -15.22
N SER A 104 -4.99 12.17 -13.95
CA SER A 104 -5.15 11.33 -12.75
C SER A 104 -6.44 10.48 -12.62
N ASN A 105 -7.45 10.67 -13.49
CA ASN A 105 -8.67 9.87 -13.56
C ASN A 105 -8.89 9.12 -14.90
N HIS A 106 -7.96 9.17 -15.86
CA HIS A 106 -8.15 8.53 -17.17
C HIS A 106 -7.91 7.00 -17.11
N ILE A 107 -8.89 6.26 -17.66
CA ILE A 107 -8.90 4.81 -17.83
C ILE A 107 -8.79 4.51 -19.33
N LEU A 108 -7.94 3.56 -19.69
CA LEU A 108 -7.69 3.12 -21.07
C LEU A 108 -8.63 1.98 -21.51
N GLY A 109 -9.28 1.32 -20.54
CA GLY A 109 -10.36 0.36 -20.80
C GLY A 109 -10.68 -0.50 -19.57
N LEU A 110 -11.72 -1.32 -19.72
CA LEU A 110 -12.15 -2.32 -18.74
C LEU A 110 -12.17 -3.71 -19.38
N SER A 111 -11.71 -4.73 -18.65
CA SER A 111 -11.81 -6.13 -19.08
C SER A 111 -12.77 -6.91 -18.21
N PHE A 112 -13.52 -7.82 -18.84
CA PHE A 112 -14.56 -8.63 -18.22
C PHE A 112 -14.27 -10.13 -18.46
N CYS A 113 -14.21 -10.93 -17.41
CA CYS A 113 -14.13 -12.39 -17.47
C CYS A 113 -15.27 -13.02 -16.67
N TYR A 114 -15.87 -14.10 -17.17
CA TYR A 114 -16.92 -14.86 -16.49
C TYR A 114 -16.87 -16.37 -16.78
N GLU A 115 -15.78 -16.82 -17.41
CA GLU A 115 -15.55 -18.19 -17.87
C GLU A 115 -14.03 -18.36 -17.99
N ASP A 116 -13.44 -19.44 -17.50
CA ASP A 116 -11.98 -19.52 -17.41
C ASP A 116 -11.31 -19.47 -18.79
N HIS A 117 -10.19 -18.73 -18.87
CA HIS A 117 -9.43 -18.39 -20.06
C HIS A 117 -10.24 -17.65 -21.14
N LYS A 118 -11.36 -17.01 -20.80
CA LYS A 118 -12.26 -16.35 -21.77
C LYS A 118 -12.83 -15.03 -21.28
N GLY A 119 -12.71 -13.98 -22.09
CA GLY A 119 -13.18 -12.65 -21.70
C GLY A 119 -12.99 -11.56 -22.75
N TYR A 120 -13.35 -10.34 -22.34
CA TYR A 120 -13.65 -9.23 -23.24
C TYR A 120 -13.05 -7.93 -22.72
N PHE A 121 -12.24 -7.24 -23.53
CA PHE A 121 -11.70 -5.91 -23.26
C PHE A 121 -12.48 -4.84 -24.02
N VAL A 122 -13.04 -3.87 -23.30
CA VAL A 122 -13.66 -2.67 -23.88
C VAL A 122 -12.65 -1.53 -23.75
N ASN A 123 -12.08 -1.11 -24.88
CA ASN A 123 -11.16 0.03 -24.93
C ASN A 123 -11.92 1.35 -24.71
N PHE A 124 -11.34 2.26 -23.93
CA PHE A 124 -11.87 3.60 -23.72
C PHE A 124 -10.98 4.65 -24.44
N PRO A 125 -11.58 5.56 -25.21
CA PRO A 125 -10.86 6.64 -25.91
C PRO A 125 -10.45 7.76 -24.94
N GLN A 126 -9.59 8.66 -25.39
CA GLN A 126 -9.25 9.86 -24.61
C GLN A 126 -10.41 10.88 -24.52
N ASP A 127 -11.37 10.82 -25.46
CA ASP A 127 -12.57 11.66 -25.39
C ASP A 127 -13.50 11.20 -24.25
N ILE A 128 -13.89 12.16 -23.42
CA ILE A 128 -14.80 11.97 -22.29
C ILE A 128 -16.24 11.76 -22.79
N ALA A 129 -16.63 12.32 -23.93
CA ALA A 129 -17.98 12.14 -24.49
C ALA A 129 -18.16 10.73 -25.05
N GLU A 130 -17.25 10.24 -25.91
CA GLU A 130 -17.28 8.84 -26.35
C GLU A 130 -17.09 7.86 -25.17
N THR A 131 -16.19 8.13 -24.23
CA THR A 131 -16.06 7.32 -23.00
C THR A 131 -17.38 7.24 -22.22
N LYS A 132 -18.10 8.35 -22.07
CA LYS A 132 -19.42 8.37 -21.43
C LYS A 132 -20.42 7.50 -22.19
N HIS A 133 -20.47 7.61 -23.52
CA HIS A 133 -21.37 6.81 -24.36
C HIS A 133 -21.13 5.30 -24.17
N ILE A 134 -19.88 4.86 -24.18
CA ILE A 134 -19.49 3.46 -23.92
C ILE A 134 -19.94 2.99 -22.52
N LEU A 135 -19.78 3.85 -21.51
CA LEU A 135 -20.18 3.55 -20.14
C LEU A 135 -21.71 3.50 -19.97
N GLU A 136 -22.48 4.36 -20.64
CA GLU A 136 -23.94 4.33 -20.61
C GLU A 136 -24.50 3.07 -21.31
N ILE A 137 -23.83 2.54 -22.35
CA ILE A 137 -24.16 1.21 -22.92
C ILE A 137 -23.98 0.11 -21.86
N LEU A 138 -22.88 0.14 -21.09
CA LEU A 138 -22.57 -0.89 -20.09
C LEU A 138 -23.30 -0.69 -18.74
N LYS A 139 -24.05 0.40 -18.58
CA LYS A 139 -24.67 0.85 -17.33
C LYS A 139 -25.52 -0.20 -16.63
N ALA A 140 -26.38 -0.90 -17.38
CA ALA A 140 -27.28 -1.91 -16.81
C ALA A 140 -26.53 -3.09 -16.14
N PHE A 141 -25.28 -3.37 -16.54
CA PHE A 141 -24.43 -4.34 -15.85
C PHE A 141 -23.85 -3.78 -14.54
N PHE A 142 -23.39 -2.53 -14.53
CA PHE A 142 -22.84 -1.88 -13.33
C PHE A 142 -23.93 -1.63 -12.28
N GLU A 143 -25.11 -1.16 -12.70
CA GLU A 143 -26.24 -0.82 -11.83
C GLU A 143 -27.10 -2.02 -11.41
N SER A 144 -26.87 -3.21 -11.99
CA SER A 144 -27.52 -4.47 -11.59
C SER A 144 -27.24 -4.80 -10.12
N GLU A 145 -28.28 -5.12 -9.36
CA GLU A 145 -28.17 -5.52 -7.96
C GLU A 145 -27.89 -7.03 -7.77
N THR A 146 -28.02 -7.84 -8.82
CA THR A 146 -27.98 -9.32 -8.71
C THR A 146 -26.67 -9.95 -9.16
N ILE A 147 -25.91 -9.29 -10.05
CA ILE A 147 -24.66 -9.84 -10.60
C ILE A 147 -23.51 -9.52 -9.63
N LEU A 148 -22.74 -10.52 -9.22
CA LEU A 148 -21.52 -10.38 -8.43
C LEU A 148 -20.40 -9.74 -9.27
N LYS A 149 -19.87 -8.60 -8.84
CA LYS A 149 -18.66 -8.00 -9.44
C LYS A 149 -17.43 -8.41 -8.64
N ILE A 150 -16.61 -9.27 -9.22
CA ILE A 150 -15.29 -9.66 -8.72
C ILE A 150 -14.27 -8.66 -9.27
N GLY A 151 -13.24 -8.31 -8.52
CA GLY A 151 -12.13 -7.50 -9.03
C GLY A 151 -11.14 -7.11 -7.94
N GLN A 152 -10.26 -6.16 -8.22
CA GLN A 152 -9.26 -5.70 -7.25
C GLN A 152 -9.30 -4.18 -7.14
N ASN A 153 -9.38 -3.66 -5.90
CA ASN A 153 -9.58 -2.23 -5.64
C ASN A 153 -10.86 -1.67 -6.30
N LEU A 154 -11.98 -2.39 -6.15
CA LEU A 154 -13.29 -2.04 -6.72
C LEU A 154 -13.78 -0.64 -6.30
N LYS A 155 -13.26 -0.10 -5.19
CA LYS A 155 -13.47 1.29 -4.78
C LYS A 155 -13.05 2.31 -5.84
N PHE A 156 -11.98 2.06 -6.60
CA PHE A 156 -11.58 2.95 -7.69
C PHE A 156 -12.61 2.94 -8.82
N LEU A 157 -13.07 1.76 -9.22
CA LEU A 157 -14.13 1.61 -10.23
C LEU A 157 -15.43 2.30 -9.79
N TYR A 158 -15.82 2.15 -8.51
CA TYR A 158 -16.97 2.87 -7.93
C TYR A 158 -16.83 4.39 -8.09
N LYS A 159 -15.69 4.97 -7.68
CA LYS A 159 -15.45 6.43 -7.78
C LYS A 159 -15.40 6.92 -9.23
N TYR A 160 -14.89 6.11 -10.15
CA TYR A 160 -14.84 6.45 -11.57
C TYR A 160 -16.24 6.44 -12.19
N LEU A 161 -17.03 5.38 -12.02
CA LEU A 161 -18.39 5.29 -12.55
C LEU A 161 -19.31 6.39 -11.99
N TYR A 162 -19.14 6.73 -10.71
CA TYR A 162 -19.84 7.85 -10.09
C TYR A 162 -19.61 9.19 -10.81
N ALA A 163 -18.41 9.44 -11.36
CA ALA A 163 -18.10 10.65 -12.12
C ALA A 163 -18.86 10.76 -13.46
N PHE A 164 -19.43 9.65 -13.96
CA PHE A 164 -20.29 9.60 -15.13
C PHE A 164 -21.80 9.49 -14.77
N ASN A 165 -22.15 9.57 -13.48
CA ASN A 165 -23.50 9.32 -12.95
C ASN A 165 -24.00 7.89 -13.21
N ILE A 166 -23.11 6.91 -13.01
CA ILE A 166 -23.42 5.47 -13.02
C ILE A 166 -23.13 4.92 -11.63
N GLN A 167 -24.09 4.22 -11.03
CA GLN A 167 -23.84 3.52 -9.77
C GLN A 167 -23.19 2.15 -10.03
N LEU A 168 -22.28 1.75 -9.15
CA LEU A 168 -21.80 0.37 -9.08
C LEU A 168 -22.58 -0.31 -7.95
N ASN A 169 -23.41 -1.29 -8.30
CA ASN A 169 -24.39 -1.93 -7.42
C ASN A 169 -24.20 -3.45 -7.35
N GLY A 170 -24.98 -4.09 -6.47
CA GLY A 170 -24.98 -5.54 -6.27
C GLY A 170 -23.84 -6.04 -5.38
N PRO A 171 -23.69 -7.36 -5.23
CA PRO A 171 -22.63 -7.93 -4.41
C PRO A 171 -21.25 -7.72 -5.06
N PHE A 172 -20.23 -7.54 -4.22
CA PHE A 172 -18.84 -7.32 -4.64
C PHE A 172 -17.91 -8.35 -4.02
N PHE A 173 -16.87 -8.74 -4.76
CA PHE A 173 -15.75 -9.50 -4.22
C PHE A 173 -14.42 -8.81 -4.57
N ASP A 174 -13.89 -8.02 -3.63
CA ASP A 174 -12.56 -7.42 -3.80
C ASP A 174 -11.46 -8.41 -3.40
N ILE A 175 -10.76 -8.93 -4.40
CA ILE A 175 -9.64 -9.88 -4.30
C ILE A 175 -8.55 -9.38 -3.35
N LYS A 176 -8.32 -8.06 -3.27
CA LYS A 176 -7.31 -7.50 -2.36
C LYS A 176 -7.76 -7.57 -0.91
N ILE A 177 -9.03 -7.24 -0.65
CA ILE A 177 -9.60 -7.29 0.70
C ILE A 177 -9.72 -8.74 1.17
N ALA A 178 -10.17 -9.65 0.29
CA ALA A 178 -10.26 -11.07 0.60
C ALA A 178 -8.90 -11.66 1.00
N HIS A 179 -7.85 -11.44 0.20
CA HIS A 179 -6.51 -11.92 0.55
C HIS A 179 -5.94 -11.24 1.81
N TYR A 180 -6.23 -9.96 2.03
CA TYR A 180 -5.79 -9.25 3.23
C TYR A 180 -6.42 -9.79 4.53
N LEU A 181 -7.71 -10.16 4.52
CA LEU A 181 -8.32 -10.84 5.67
C LEU A 181 -7.73 -12.24 5.89
N LEU A 182 -7.32 -12.94 4.82
CA LEU A 182 -6.72 -14.26 4.92
C LEU A 182 -5.27 -14.22 5.45
N GLU A 183 -4.42 -13.32 4.93
CA GLU A 183 -2.97 -13.27 5.17
C GLU A 183 -2.46 -11.81 5.23
N PRO A 184 -2.75 -11.05 6.32
CA PRO A 184 -2.61 -9.59 6.35
C PRO A 184 -1.18 -9.04 6.26
N ASP A 185 -0.15 -9.84 6.57
CA ASP A 185 1.26 -9.43 6.51
C ASP A 185 1.93 -9.76 5.15
N ARG A 186 1.19 -10.35 4.20
CA ARG A 186 1.70 -10.68 2.85
C ARG A 186 1.51 -9.53 1.86
N ARG A 187 2.11 -9.67 0.68
CA ARG A 187 1.75 -8.83 -0.48
C ARG A 187 0.38 -9.23 -1.02
N HIS A 188 -0.40 -8.25 -1.48
CA HIS A 188 -1.73 -8.46 -2.06
C HIS A 188 -1.87 -7.84 -3.48
N ASP A 189 -0.76 -7.58 -4.18
CA ASP A 189 -0.76 -7.23 -5.61
C ASP A 189 -1.07 -8.45 -6.48
N LYS A 190 -1.77 -8.24 -7.61
CA LYS A 190 -2.27 -9.33 -8.48
C LYS A 190 -1.14 -10.21 -9.04
N GLU A 191 0.03 -9.62 -9.30
CA GLU A 191 1.24 -10.33 -9.72
C GLU A 191 1.68 -11.38 -8.69
N SER A 192 1.80 -10.99 -7.41
CA SER A 192 2.12 -11.93 -6.32
C SER A 192 1.03 -12.98 -6.11
N LEU A 193 -0.25 -12.64 -6.31
CA LEU A 193 -1.37 -13.57 -6.11
C LEU A 193 -1.48 -14.61 -7.23
N ALA A 194 -1.33 -14.19 -8.49
CA ALA A 194 -1.30 -15.09 -9.65
C ALA A 194 -0.17 -16.12 -9.48
N GLN A 195 1.04 -15.66 -9.14
CA GLN A 195 2.18 -16.53 -8.94
C GLN A 195 2.01 -17.50 -7.77
N HIS A 196 1.41 -17.07 -6.65
CA HIS A 196 1.30 -17.92 -5.46
C HIS A 196 0.14 -18.93 -5.49
N TYR A 197 -1.02 -18.55 -6.04
CA TYR A 197 -2.24 -19.37 -5.97
C TYR A 197 -2.57 -20.09 -7.28
N LEU A 198 -2.05 -19.62 -8.42
CA LEU A 198 -2.34 -20.16 -9.75
C LEU A 198 -1.06 -20.61 -10.49
N ASN A 199 0.13 -20.42 -9.89
CA ASN A 199 1.45 -20.66 -10.50
C ASN A 199 1.69 -19.91 -11.82
N GLU A 200 0.97 -18.81 -12.06
CA GLU A 200 1.00 -18.07 -13.32
C GLU A 200 1.73 -16.71 -13.19
N THR A 201 2.72 -16.51 -14.06
CA THR A 201 3.45 -15.24 -14.18
C THR A 201 2.67 -14.26 -15.05
N LEU A 202 2.04 -13.26 -14.45
CA LEU A 202 1.49 -12.13 -15.21
C LEU A 202 2.60 -11.30 -15.87
N THR A 203 2.45 -11.01 -17.16
CA THR A 203 3.27 -10.00 -17.85
C THR A 203 3.10 -8.65 -17.16
N SER A 204 4.18 -8.01 -16.74
CA SER A 204 4.12 -6.67 -16.17
C SER A 204 4.00 -5.59 -17.26
N LYS A 205 3.41 -4.42 -16.92
CA LYS A 205 3.37 -3.26 -17.85
C LYS A 205 4.78 -2.89 -18.37
N ALA A 206 5.81 -3.03 -17.54
CA ALA A 206 7.20 -2.72 -17.92
C ALA A 206 7.91 -3.79 -18.78
N GLN A 207 7.29 -4.97 -18.97
CA GLN A 207 7.69 -5.94 -20.00
C GLN A 207 6.92 -5.71 -21.30
N LEU A 208 5.62 -5.39 -21.21
CA LEU A 208 4.77 -5.10 -22.38
C LEU A 208 5.17 -3.81 -23.11
N LEU A 209 5.41 -2.73 -22.35
CA LEU A 209 5.62 -1.37 -22.88
C LEU A 209 7.10 -1.03 -23.09
N GLY A 210 8.04 -1.89 -22.68
CA GLY A 210 9.45 -1.55 -22.63
C GLY A 210 9.80 -0.55 -21.52
N LYS A 211 10.97 0.11 -21.66
CA LYS A 211 11.51 1.06 -20.67
C LYS A 211 12.35 2.16 -21.35
N GLY A 212 12.35 3.36 -20.76
CA GLY A 212 13.22 4.46 -21.20
C GLY A 212 12.79 5.06 -22.54
N LYS A 213 13.76 5.46 -23.39
CA LYS A 213 13.48 6.12 -24.69
C LYS A 213 12.78 5.22 -25.73
N LEU A 214 12.64 3.93 -25.46
CA LEU A 214 11.92 2.96 -26.29
C LEU A 214 10.63 2.47 -25.60
N GLN A 215 10.12 3.23 -24.64
CA GLN A 215 8.84 2.94 -24.01
C GLN A 215 7.68 3.37 -24.93
N THR A 216 6.75 2.46 -25.19
CA THR A 216 5.50 2.70 -25.92
C THR A 216 4.37 3.00 -24.94
N GLU A 217 3.37 3.81 -25.28
CA GLU A 217 2.20 3.97 -24.43
C GLU A 217 1.18 2.83 -24.64
N PHE A 218 0.44 2.49 -23.59
CA PHE A 218 -0.51 1.36 -23.65
C PHE A 218 -1.62 1.57 -24.68
N ALA A 219 -1.98 2.82 -24.95
CA ALA A 219 -2.97 3.18 -25.98
C ALA A 219 -2.48 2.93 -27.42
N ASP A 220 -1.16 2.94 -27.66
CA ASP A 220 -0.56 2.77 -28.99
C ASP A 220 -0.42 1.29 -29.39
N LEU A 221 -0.63 0.37 -28.43
CA LEU A 221 -0.64 -1.07 -28.69
C LEU A 221 -1.86 -1.47 -29.53
N SER A 222 -1.74 -2.55 -30.30
CA SER A 222 -2.90 -3.10 -31.01
C SER A 222 -4.00 -3.54 -30.03
N LEU A 223 -5.27 -3.39 -30.42
CA LEU A 223 -6.41 -3.75 -29.57
C LEU A 223 -6.38 -5.23 -29.13
N SER A 224 -5.78 -6.13 -29.92
CA SER A 224 -5.51 -7.51 -29.48
C SER A 224 -4.52 -7.53 -28.31
N ALA A 225 -3.34 -6.92 -28.45
CA ALA A 225 -2.34 -6.90 -27.38
C ALA A 225 -2.84 -6.21 -26.09
N GLN A 226 -3.68 -5.17 -26.22
CA GLN A 226 -4.36 -4.56 -25.07
C GLN A 226 -5.34 -5.54 -24.39
N ALA A 227 -6.13 -6.28 -25.18
CA ALA A 227 -7.08 -7.28 -24.69
C ALA A 227 -6.37 -8.48 -24.06
N ASP A 228 -5.34 -9.03 -24.72
CA ASP A 228 -4.58 -10.17 -24.24
C ASP A 228 -3.94 -9.88 -22.87
N PHE A 229 -3.46 -8.65 -22.68
CA PHE A 229 -2.91 -8.19 -21.41
C PHE A 229 -3.97 -7.97 -20.31
N GLU A 230 -5.05 -7.22 -20.58
CA GLU A 230 -6.02 -6.87 -19.53
C GLU A 230 -7.08 -7.93 -19.25
N VAL A 231 -7.43 -8.77 -20.23
CA VAL A 231 -8.33 -9.90 -19.97
C VAL A 231 -7.62 -10.97 -19.14
N ALA A 232 -6.31 -11.15 -19.27
CA ALA A 232 -5.53 -12.00 -18.37
C ALA A 232 -5.68 -11.57 -16.89
N HIS A 233 -5.61 -10.27 -16.59
CA HIS A 233 -5.88 -9.75 -15.24
C HIS A 233 -7.29 -10.09 -14.74
N ALA A 234 -8.32 -9.91 -15.58
CA ALA A 234 -9.69 -10.26 -15.23
C ALA A 234 -9.85 -11.78 -15.01
N ASN A 235 -9.16 -12.62 -15.79
CA ASN A 235 -9.17 -14.07 -15.65
C ASN A 235 -8.52 -14.53 -14.34
N ILE A 236 -7.39 -13.93 -13.94
CA ILE A 236 -6.78 -14.15 -12.63
C ILE A 236 -7.78 -13.83 -11.50
N PHE A 237 -8.49 -12.70 -11.56
CA PHE A 237 -9.50 -12.37 -10.54
C PHE A 237 -10.66 -13.36 -10.51
N TYR A 238 -11.15 -13.82 -11.68
CA TYR A 238 -12.19 -14.84 -11.79
C TYR A 238 -11.79 -16.17 -11.12
N ARG A 239 -10.53 -16.60 -11.29
CA ARG A 239 -10.01 -17.87 -10.75
C ARG A 239 -9.60 -17.80 -9.28
N LEU A 240 -9.09 -16.64 -8.82
CA LEU A 240 -8.78 -16.41 -7.41
C LEU A 240 -10.04 -16.36 -6.52
N HIS A 241 -11.18 -15.89 -7.07
CA HIS A 241 -12.45 -15.78 -6.35
C HIS A 241 -12.86 -17.07 -5.60
N PRO A 242 -13.10 -18.22 -6.26
CA PRO A 242 -13.53 -19.44 -5.57
C PRO A 242 -12.49 -20.01 -4.59
N ILE A 243 -11.20 -19.72 -4.81
CA ILE A 243 -10.12 -20.11 -3.88
C ILE A 243 -10.24 -19.29 -2.59
N PHE A 244 -10.40 -17.97 -2.71
CA PHE A 244 -10.46 -17.07 -1.56
C PHE A 244 -11.80 -17.15 -0.83
N GLU A 245 -12.93 -17.30 -1.53
CA GLU A 245 -14.24 -17.53 -0.92
C GLU A 245 -14.22 -18.80 -0.05
N LYS A 246 -13.69 -19.90 -0.57
CA LYS A 246 -13.54 -21.17 0.16
C LYS A 246 -12.67 -21.04 1.41
N GLU A 247 -11.53 -20.34 1.32
CA GLU A 247 -10.66 -20.13 2.48
C GLU A 247 -11.27 -19.11 3.48
N LEU A 248 -12.04 -18.11 3.04
CA LEU A 248 -12.79 -17.20 3.91
C LEU A 248 -13.88 -17.95 4.69
N ILE A 249 -14.60 -18.89 4.06
CA ILE A 249 -15.57 -19.77 4.73
C ILE A 249 -14.84 -20.62 5.78
N LYS A 250 -13.75 -21.29 5.39
CA LYS A 250 -12.95 -22.19 6.24
C LYS A 250 -12.30 -21.48 7.43
N LYS A 251 -11.81 -20.24 7.26
CA LYS A 251 -11.29 -19.40 8.36
C LYS A 251 -12.40 -18.66 9.14
N GLN A 252 -13.69 -18.86 8.80
CA GLN A 252 -14.87 -18.19 9.39
C GLN A 252 -14.90 -16.66 9.21
N LEU A 253 -14.23 -16.14 8.17
CA LEU A 253 -14.06 -14.72 7.86
C LEU A 253 -15.08 -14.18 6.84
N LEU A 254 -15.90 -15.04 6.21
CA LEU A 254 -16.84 -14.60 5.15
C LEU A 254 -17.82 -13.52 5.62
N ASN A 255 -18.31 -13.59 6.87
CA ASN A 255 -19.22 -12.58 7.42
C ASN A 255 -18.49 -11.24 7.68
N LEU A 256 -17.24 -11.27 8.16
CA LEU A 256 -16.40 -10.06 8.30
C LEU A 256 -16.16 -9.39 6.94
N PHE A 257 -15.89 -10.21 5.91
CA PHE A 257 -15.74 -9.75 4.53
C PHE A 257 -17.04 -9.10 4.00
N ASN A 258 -18.16 -9.83 4.01
CA ASN A 258 -19.41 -9.38 3.41
C ASN A 258 -20.12 -8.27 4.21
N ASP A 259 -20.20 -8.40 5.54
CA ASP A 259 -21.02 -7.52 6.38
C ASP A 259 -20.31 -6.25 6.86
N ILE A 260 -18.97 -6.23 6.84
CA ILE A 260 -18.17 -5.07 7.26
C ILE A 260 -17.35 -4.55 6.08
N GLU A 261 -16.36 -5.29 5.59
CA GLU A 261 -15.38 -4.74 4.65
C GLU A 261 -15.97 -4.35 3.28
N ILE A 262 -16.84 -5.19 2.73
CA ILE A 262 -17.50 -4.94 1.43
C ILE A 262 -18.58 -3.86 1.55
N LYS A 263 -19.32 -3.77 2.66
CA LYS A 263 -20.28 -2.67 2.90
C LYS A 263 -19.60 -1.33 3.20
N LEU A 264 -18.39 -1.36 3.76
CA LEU A 264 -17.56 -0.17 4.00
C LEU A 264 -16.97 0.41 2.70
N LEU A 265 -16.74 -0.42 1.68
CA LEU A 265 -16.17 -0.01 0.39
C LEU A 265 -16.90 1.18 -0.29
N PRO A 266 -18.23 1.14 -0.53
CA PRO A 266 -18.95 2.29 -1.12
C PRO A 266 -19.09 3.47 -0.17
N VAL A 267 -19.06 3.26 1.15
CA VAL A 267 -19.06 4.36 2.15
C VAL A 267 -17.75 5.13 2.07
N LEU A 268 -16.60 4.45 2.06
CA LEU A 268 -15.29 5.08 1.84
C LEU A 268 -15.22 5.74 0.46
N ALA A 269 -15.78 5.13 -0.59
CA ALA A 269 -15.84 5.76 -1.92
C ALA A 269 -16.53 7.13 -1.86
N LYS A 270 -17.69 7.21 -1.19
CA LYS A 270 -18.46 8.46 -1.02
C LYS A 270 -17.74 9.48 -0.14
N MET A 271 -17.08 9.06 0.94
CA MET A 271 -16.25 9.94 1.78
C MET A 271 -15.09 10.57 1.00
N GLU A 272 -14.42 9.77 0.15
CA GLU A 272 -13.32 10.23 -0.70
C GLU A 272 -13.80 11.16 -1.83
N LEU A 273 -15.01 10.93 -2.35
CA LEU A 273 -15.65 11.79 -3.36
C LEU A 273 -16.12 13.14 -2.79
N GLU A 274 -16.70 13.17 -1.59
CA GLU A 274 -17.08 14.42 -0.92
C GLU A 274 -15.84 15.22 -0.50
N GLY A 275 -14.77 14.57 -0.02
CA GLY A 275 -13.54 15.24 0.42
C GLY A 275 -13.76 16.22 1.58
N ILE A 276 -12.74 17.02 1.91
CA ILE A 276 -12.75 17.93 3.09
C ILE A 276 -12.33 19.34 2.68
N LYS A 277 -13.07 20.36 3.13
CA LYS A 277 -12.78 21.78 2.84
C LYS A 277 -11.66 22.30 3.75
N LEU A 278 -10.78 23.12 3.19
CA LEU A 278 -9.60 23.66 3.86
C LEU A 278 -9.59 25.20 3.77
N ASP A 279 -9.37 25.88 4.88
CA ASP A 279 -9.08 27.31 4.91
C ASP A 279 -7.58 27.56 4.60
N ILE A 280 -7.31 27.79 3.32
CA ILE A 280 -5.98 28.12 2.80
C ILE A 280 -5.49 29.48 3.34
N THR A 281 -6.39 30.42 3.63
CA THR A 281 -6.03 31.76 4.11
C THR A 281 -5.59 31.69 5.57
N PHE A 282 -6.33 30.95 6.40
CA PHE A 282 -5.94 30.67 7.78
C PHE A 282 -4.60 29.91 7.84
N LEU A 283 -4.36 28.89 7.00
CA LEU A 283 -3.06 28.22 6.95
C LEU A 283 -1.92 29.16 6.54
N LYS A 284 -2.14 30.10 5.60
CA LYS A 284 -1.11 31.11 5.26
C LYS A 284 -0.80 32.06 6.42
N SER A 285 -1.80 32.42 7.24
CA SER A 285 -1.55 33.18 8.48
C SER A 285 -0.74 32.33 9.49
N LEU A 286 -1.17 31.09 9.72
CA LEU A 286 -0.49 30.16 10.62
C LEU A 286 0.97 29.85 10.18
N SER A 287 1.25 29.87 8.87
CA SER A 287 2.61 29.75 8.34
C SER A 287 3.53 30.88 8.80
N ALA A 288 3.04 32.12 8.82
CA ALA A 288 3.83 33.28 9.25
C ALA A 288 4.07 33.26 10.76
N ASP A 289 3.03 32.93 11.54
CA ASP A 289 3.13 32.67 12.98
C ASP A 289 4.24 31.64 13.30
N LEU A 290 4.18 30.47 12.66
CA LEU A 290 5.11 29.37 12.90
C LEU A 290 6.53 29.70 12.45
N GLN A 291 6.69 30.43 11.35
CA GLN A 291 8.00 30.91 10.92
C GLN A 291 8.60 31.91 11.94
N SER A 292 7.77 32.72 12.60
CA SER A 292 8.19 33.58 13.71
C SER A 292 8.57 32.79 14.96
N ASP A 293 7.74 31.82 15.38
CA ASP A 293 8.05 30.90 16.49
C ASP A 293 9.41 30.22 16.26
N LEU A 294 9.62 29.66 15.06
CA LEU A 294 10.85 28.98 14.65
C LEU A 294 12.07 29.91 14.70
N LEU A 295 12.01 31.08 14.07
CA LEU A 295 13.14 32.05 14.04
C LEU A 295 13.50 32.60 15.42
N ASN A 296 12.60 32.56 16.40
CA ASN A 296 12.90 32.93 17.78
C ASN A 296 13.50 31.76 18.54
N LEU A 297 12.94 30.56 18.40
CA LEU A 297 13.42 29.34 19.05
C LEU A 297 14.82 28.91 18.56
N GLU A 298 15.13 29.12 17.27
CA GLU A 298 16.47 28.91 16.72
C GLU A 298 17.52 29.79 17.40
N LYS A 299 17.21 31.07 17.64
CA LYS A 299 18.12 31.99 18.34
C LYS A 299 18.37 31.56 19.78
N THR A 300 17.33 31.10 20.50
CA THR A 300 17.49 30.53 21.84
C THR A 300 18.43 29.32 21.81
N ILE A 301 18.20 28.37 20.89
CA ILE A 301 19.03 27.16 20.80
C ILE A 301 20.49 27.48 20.41
N TYR A 302 20.73 28.45 19.51
CA TYR A 302 22.10 28.87 19.16
C TYR A 302 22.79 29.62 20.32
N GLN A 303 22.05 30.39 21.12
CA GLN A 303 22.57 31.03 22.34
C GLN A 303 22.95 29.99 23.40
N GLU A 304 22.09 29.00 23.66
CA GLU A 304 22.38 27.90 24.60
C GLU A 304 23.48 26.95 24.11
N ALA A 305 23.61 26.75 22.79
CA ALA A 305 24.70 25.98 22.19
C ALA A 305 26.04 26.74 22.09
N GLY A 306 26.01 28.08 22.22
CA GLY A 306 27.17 28.95 21.98
C GLY A 306 27.68 28.96 20.54
N THR A 307 26.93 28.42 19.57
CA THR A 307 27.33 28.31 18.16
C THR A 307 26.15 28.04 17.24
N GLU A 308 26.23 28.47 15.98
CA GLU A 308 25.24 28.20 14.95
C GLU A 308 25.50 26.85 14.26
N PHE A 309 24.45 26.07 14.01
CA PHE A 309 24.54 24.77 13.34
C PHE A 309 23.19 24.38 12.71
N ASN A 310 23.19 23.44 11.77
CA ASN A 310 21.95 23.00 11.14
C ASN A 310 21.16 22.06 12.09
N LEU A 311 20.12 22.59 12.71
CA LEU A 311 19.20 21.87 13.62
C LEU A 311 18.46 20.69 12.95
N ALA A 312 18.27 20.73 11.62
CA ALA A 312 17.71 19.60 10.86
C ALA A 312 18.71 18.45 10.67
N SER A 313 20.01 18.67 10.90
CA SER A 313 21.07 17.67 10.73
C SER A 313 21.29 16.85 12.02
N PRO A 314 20.88 15.56 12.07
CA PRO A 314 21.05 14.72 13.27
C PRO A 314 22.51 14.54 13.67
N LYS A 315 23.43 14.62 12.69
CA LYS A 315 24.88 14.52 12.87
C LYS A 315 25.45 15.76 13.58
N GLN A 316 25.13 16.97 13.11
CA GLN A 316 25.64 18.20 13.74
C GLN A 316 25.05 18.38 15.13
N LEU A 317 23.73 18.21 15.26
CA LEU A 317 23.04 18.24 16.56
C LEU A 317 23.67 17.26 17.57
N GLY A 318 24.04 16.05 17.12
CA GLY A 318 24.69 15.04 17.96
C GLY A 318 26.05 15.49 18.51
N VAL A 319 26.85 16.19 17.70
CA VAL A 319 28.14 16.76 18.13
C VAL A 319 27.92 17.87 19.17
N ILE A 320 26.99 18.79 18.91
CA ILE A 320 26.68 19.88 19.87
C ILE A 320 26.23 19.33 21.22
N LEU A 321 25.24 18.42 21.25
CA LEU A 321 24.68 17.91 22.50
C LEU A 321 25.64 17.02 23.29
N PHE A 322 26.51 16.24 22.63
CA PHE A 322 27.26 15.16 23.28
C PHE A 322 28.79 15.30 23.27
N GLU A 323 29.37 16.12 22.38
CA GLU A 323 30.81 16.40 22.36
C GLU A 323 31.13 17.79 22.92
N ASN A 324 30.34 18.81 22.57
CA ASN A 324 30.51 20.18 23.07
C ASN A 324 29.87 20.36 24.45
N LEU A 325 28.53 20.20 24.54
CA LEU A 325 27.75 20.40 25.77
C LEU A 325 27.83 19.21 26.74
N LYS A 326 28.22 18.02 26.24
CA LYS A 326 28.48 16.79 27.02
C LYS A 326 27.33 16.41 27.97
N LEU A 327 26.09 16.53 27.50
CA LEU A 327 24.88 16.35 28.32
C LEU A 327 24.72 14.94 28.94
N ILE A 328 25.48 13.94 28.44
CA ILE A 328 25.58 12.58 29.00
C ILE A 328 26.96 11.98 28.72
N ASP A 329 27.54 11.27 29.70
CA ASP A 329 28.86 10.63 29.60
C ASP A 329 28.95 9.52 28.52
N LYS A 330 27.83 8.84 28.26
CA LYS A 330 27.77 7.63 27.42
C LYS A 330 26.64 7.72 26.39
N PRO A 331 26.73 8.65 25.42
CA PRO A 331 25.71 8.84 24.40
C PRO A 331 25.61 7.62 23.47
N LYS A 332 24.38 7.14 23.25
CA LYS A 332 24.13 6.03 22.31
C LYS A 332 24.43 6.46 20.87
N LYS A 333 25.09 5.58 20.12
CA LYS A 333 25.33 5.73 18.67
C LYS A 333 24.42 4.81 17.86
N THR A 334 24.09 5.23 16.64
CA THR A 334 23.33 4.44 15.65
C THR A 334 24.20 3.32 15.07
N LYS A 335 23.59 2.41 14.29
CA LYS A 335 24.33 1.43 13.47
C LYS A 335 25.31 2.07 12.48
N THR A 336 25.15 3.36 12.16
CA THR A 336 26.00 4.16 11.28
C THR A 336 27.03 5.03 12.03
N GLY A 337 27.23 4.80 13.34
CA GLY A 337 28.24 5.48 14.16
C GLY A 337 27.91 6.93 14.55
N GLN A 338 26.79 7.48 14.09
CA GLN A 338 26.32 8.83 14.45
C GLN A 338 25.66 8.80 15.85
N TYR A 339 25.66 9.91 16.58
CA TYR A 339 24.92 9.99 17.83
C TYR A 339 23.40 9.88 17.59
N ALA A 340 22.72 9.11 18.44
CA ALA A 340 21.31 8.82 18.27
C ALA A 340 20.42 9.95 18.84
N THR A 341 20.24 11.03 18.07
CA THR A 341 19.34 12.16 18.42
C THR A 341 17.86 11.87 18.11
N GLY A 342 17.39 10.65 18.39
CA GLY A 342 16.00 10.24 18.17
C GLY A 342 15.04 10.80 19.23
N GLU A 343 13.76 10.94 18.91
CA GLU A 343 12.73 11.52 19.79
C GLU A 343 12.67 10.81 21.16
N GLU A 344 12.73 9.48 21.20
CA GLU A 344 12.75 8.67 22.44
C GLU A 344 13.98 8.92 23.35
N ILE A 345 15.09 9.41 22.77
CA ILE A 345 16.32 9.73 23.52
C ILE A 345 16.30 11.18 23.97
N LEU A 346 15.96 12.11 23.08
CA LEU A 346 15.85 13.53 23.42
C LEU A 346 14.75 13.77 24.46
N SER A 347 13.60 13.08 24.40
CA SER A 347 12.52 13.22 25.40
C SER A 347 12.90 12.81 26.82
N LYS A 348 13.99 12.05 27.00
CA LYS A 348 14.53 11.69 28.32
C LYS A 348 15.55 12.70 28.86
N LEU A 349 16.09 13.54 27.98
CA LEU A 349 17.05 14.60 28.31
C LEU A 349 16.35 15.96 28.44
N ALA A 350 15.20 16.15 27.79
CA ALA A 350 14.38 17.36 27.84
C ALA A 350 13.80 17.68 29.24
N THR A 351 13.81 16.73 30.18
CA THR A 351 13.46 16.96 31.59
C THR A 351 14.59 17.55 32.42
N GLU A 352 15.83 17.50 31.92
CA GLU A 352 17.04 17.93 32.62
C GLU A 352 17.75 19.09 31.91
N HIS A 353 17.55 19.24 30.59
CA HIS A 353 18.25 20.20 29.74
C HIS A 353 17.27 20.98 28.84
N GLN A 354 17.11 22.29 29.08
CA GLN A 354 16.18 23.16 28.34
C GLN A 354 16.42 23.10 26.83
N ILE A 355 17.68 23.19 26.39
CA ILE A 355 18.07 23.10 24.98
C ILE A 355 17.45 21.88 24.27
N VAL A 356 17.29 20.75 24.95
CA VAL A 356 16.73 19.54 24.35
C VAL A 356 15.20 19.59 24.27
N ALA A 357 14.53 20.24 25.23
CA ALA A 357 13.10 20.54 25.15
C ALA A 357 12.80 21.53 24.01
N ASP A 358 13.65 22.53 23.82
CA ASP A 358 13.55 23.53 22.75
C ASP A 358 13.81 22.88 21.38
N ILE A 359 14.82 22.03 21.24
CA ILE A 359 15.10 21.26 20.01
C ILE A 359 13.93 20.32 19.65
N LEU A 360 13.31 19.66 20.63
CA LEU A 360 12.10 18.85 20.39
C LEU A 360 10.93 19.71 19.93
N THR A 361 10.74 20.88 20.55
CA THR A 361 9.70 21.84 20.20
C THR A 361 9.92 22.35 18.76
N TRP A 362 11.14 22.78 18.42
CA TRP A 362 11.54 23.21 17.08
C TRP A 362 11.27 22.13 16.03
N ARG A 363 11.69 20.88 16.29
CA ARG A 363 11.39 19.74 15.39
C ARG A 363 9.89 19.50 15.22
N GLY A 364 9.11 19.67 16.29
CA GLY A 364 7.66 19.61 16.25
C GLY A 364 7.04 20.70 15.37
N LEU A 365 7.53 21.93 15.48
CA LEU A 365 7.10 23.08 14.68
C LEU A 365 7.51 22.94 13.20
N VAL A 366 8.76 22.60 12.89
CA VAL A 366 9.23 22.35 11.50
C VAL A 366 8.43 21.22 10.85
N LYS A 367 8.20 20.11 11.57
CA LYS A 367 7.36 19.03 11.04
C LYS A 367 5.93 19.51 10.77
N LEU A 368 5.37 20.34 11.65
CA LEU A 368 4.01 20.86 11.51
C LEU A 368 3.89 21.86 10.33
N GLN A 369 4.88 22.73 10.18
CA GLN A 369 5.03 23.68 9.07
C GLN A 369 5.09 22.92 7.74
N ASN A 370 6.16 22.15 7.53
CA ASN A 370 6.48 21.55 6.23
C ASN A 370 5.50 20.41 5.85
N THR A 371 5.03 19.61 6.82
CA THR A 371 4.19 18.43 6.53
C THR A 371 2.70 18.78 6.39
N TYR A 372 2.25 19.89 6.98
CA TYR A 372 0.82 20.24 7.02
C TYR A 372 0.52 21.65 6.53
N VAL A 373 1.14 22.68 7.11
CA VAL A 373 0.76 24.07 6.82
C VAL A 373 1.15 24.48 5.40
N GLU A 374 2.34 24.09 4.93
CA GLU A 374 2.79 24.33 3.56
C GLU A 374 2.27 23.30 2.56
N ALA A 375 2.14 22.02 2.98
CA ALA A 375 1.79 20.92 2.10
C ALA A 375 0.29 20.81 1.80
N LEU A 376 -0.59 20.90 2.81
CA LEU A 376 -2.03 20.69 2.64
C LEU A 376 -2.70 21.65 1.63
N PRO A 377 -2.30 22.94 1.48
CA PRO A 377 -2.79 23.80 0.41
C PRO A 377 -2.53 23.27 -1.01
N ASN A 378 -1.47 22.49 -1.22
CA ASN A 378 -1.13 21.91 -2.52
C ASN A 378 -1.94 20.63 -2.82
N GLU A 379 -2.45 19.97 -1.78
CA GLU A 379 -3.33 18.79 -1.86
C GLU A 379 -4.80 19.16 -2.15
N VAL A 380 -5.13 20.47 -2.23
CA VAL A 380 -6.48 20.94 -2.55
C VAL A 380 -6.76 20.76 -4.04
N ASN A 381 -7.77 19.96 -4.36
CA ASN A 381 -8.17 19.72 -5.74
C ASN A 381 -8.82 20.98 -6.35
N LYS A 382 -8.20 21.49 -7.42
CA LYS A 382 -8.58 22.73 -8.12
C LYS A 382 -10.02 22.75 -8.66
N LYS A 383 -10.66 21.59 -8.87
CA LYS A 383 -12.05 21.49 -9.36
C LYS A 383 -13.10 21.53 -8.24
N THR A 384 -12.75 21.11 -7.03
CA THR A 384 -13.70 20.96 -5.90
C THR A 384 -13.44 21.95 -4.76
N GLY A 385 -12.25 22.54 -4.69
CA GLY A 385 -11.81 23.36 -3.55
C GLY A 385 -11.58 22.56 -2.27
N ARG A 386 -11.37 21.24 -2.37
CA ARG A 386 -11.33 20.30 -1.24
C ARG A 386 -10.16 19.32 -1.34
N ILE A 387 -9.71 18.80 -0.21
CA ILE A 387 -8.74 17.71 -0.11
C ILE A 387 -9.46 16.37 -0.26
N HIS A 388 -8.93 15.48 -1.09
CA HIS A 388 -9.49 14.15 -1.36
C HIS A 388 -8.47 13.05 -1.00
N THR A 389 -8.25 12.84 0.31
CA THR A 389 -7.46 11.71 0.82
C THR A 389 -7.99 10.37 0.28
N THR A 390 -7.14 9.38 0.14
CA THR A 390 -7.54 7.99 -0.11
C THR A 390 -7.38 7.17 1.16
N PHE A 391 -8.45 6.51 1.61
CA PHE A 391 -8.40 5.55 2.70
C PHE A 391 -7.99 4.17 2.16
N SER A 392 -7.36 3.33 2.99
CA SER A 392 -7.07 1.93 2.62
C SER A 392 -7.39 0.97 3.75
N GLN A 393 -8.15 -0.09 3.41
CA GLN A 393 -8.52 -1.19 4.31
C GLN A 393 -7.38 -2.21 4.47
N THR A 394 -6.44 -2.26 3.51
CA THR A 394 -5.48 -3.37 3.32
C THR A 394 -4.03 -2.90 3.53
N VAL A 395 -3.73 -2.35 4.72
CA VAL A 395 -2.40 -1.77 5.04
C VAL A 395 -1.92 -2.06 6.46
N ALA A 396 -2.69 -1.74 7.50
CA ALA A 396 -2.26 -1.96 8.88
C ALA A 396 -2.86 -3.26 9.40
N SER A 397 -2.05 -4.29 9.66
CA SER A 397 -2.48 -5.65 10.06
C SER A 397 -3.39 -5.75 11.29
N THR A 398 -3.58 -4.64 12.02
CA THR A 398 -4.61 -4.46 13.07
C THR A 398 -6.03 -4.23 12.55
N GLY A 399 -6.29 -4.30 11.24
CA GLY A 399 -7.60 -4.00 10.65
C GLY A 399 -7.96 -2.50 10.60
N ARG A 400 -7.02 -1.62 10.98
CA ARG A 400 -7.25 -0.17 10.96
C ARG A 400 -7.10 0.38 9.55
N LEU A 401 -8.06 1.22 9.15
CA LEU A 401 -7.92 2.06 7.96
C LEU A 401 -6.64 2.89 8.05
N SER A 402 -5.91 3.02 6.94
CA SER A 402 -4.88 4.05 6.74
C SER A 402 -5.40 5.18 5.85
N SER A 403 -4.73 6.33 5.85
CA SER A 403 -5.03 7.50 5.01
C SER A 403 -3.75 7.92 4.26
N ILE A 404 -3.86 8.17 2.96
CA ILE A 404 -2.75 8.59 2.09
C ILE A 404 -3.19 9.73 1.15
N ASN A 405 -2.22 10.54 0.72
CA ASN A 405 -2.37 11.62 -0.27
C ASN A 405 -3.55 12.58 0.01
N PRO A 406 -3.52 13.34 1.13
CA PRO A 406 -2.52 13.34 2.21
C PRO A 406 -2.89 12.35 3.33
N ASN A 407 -1.96 12.05 4.23
CA ASN A 407 -2.23 11.27 5.44
C ASN A 407 -2.78 12.17 6.56
N LEU A 408 -4.09 12.09 6.79
CA LEU A 408 -4.79 12.91 7.79
C LEU A 408 -4.66 12.37 9.23
N GLN A 409 -4.21 11.13 9.41
CA GLN A 409 -4.11 10.49 10.73
C GLN A 409 -2.91 11.03 11.54
N ASN A 410 -1.85 11.45 10.84
CA ASN A 410 -0.62 11.94 11.47
C ASN A 410 -0.72 13.40 11.97
N ILE A 411 -1.82 14.12 11.68
CA ILE A 411 -2.03 15.51 12.10
C ILE A 411 -2.09 15.59 13.64
N PRO A 412 -1.20 16.32 14.32
CA PRO A 412 -1.11 16.31 15.79
C PRO A 412 -2.42 16.65 16.51
N ILE A 413 -2.64 16.03 17.67
CA ILE A 413 -3.84 16.23 18.51
C ILE A 413 -3.57 16.93 19.85
N ARG A 414 -2.35 16.83 20.42
CA ARG A 414 -2.07 17.25 21.81
C ARG A 414 -1.58 18.69 21.95
N THR A 415 -0.91 19.25 20.94
CA THR A 415 -0.31 20.60 20.99
C THR A 415 -1.27 21.67 20.49
N GLU A 416 -1.19 22.90 21.00
CA GLU A 416 -2.06 24.01 20.56
C GLU A 416 -1.84 24.37 19.08
N ARG A 417 -0.58 24.46 18.60
CA ARG A 417 -0.29 24.62 17.17
C ARG A 417 -0.88 23.46 16.34
N GLY A 418 -0.91 22.22 16.87
CA GLY A 418 -1.58 21.07 16.25
C GLY A 418 -3.11 21.22 16.16
N LYS A 419 -3.73 21.74 17.23
CA LYS A 419 -5.16 22.10 17.23
C LYS A 419 -5.45 23.24 16.27
N GLN A 420 -4.54 24.21 16.09
CA GLN A 420 -4.68 25.27 15.07
C GLN A 420 -4.71 24.67 13.66
N VAL A 421 -3.80 23.76 13.28
CA VAL A 421 -3.89 23.06 11.97
C VAL A 421 -5.24 22.38 11.77
N ARG A 422 -5.82 21.80 12.84
CA ARG A 422 -7.16 21.20 12.79
C ARG A 422 -8.29 22.21 12.60
N LYS A 423 -8.16 23.47 13.06
CA LYS A 423 -9.13 24.55 12.80
C LYS A 423 -9.21 24.95 11.31
N ALA A 424 -8.18 24.64 10.51
CA ALA A 424 -8.22 24.88 9.06
C ALA A 424 -9.19 23.96 8.31
N PHE A 425 -9.62 22.84 8.91
CA PHE A 425 -10.61 21.94 8.31
C PHE A 425 -12.01 22.41 8.70
N ILE A 426 -12.67 23.12 7.79
CA ILE A 426 -13.89 23.90 8.05
C ILE A 426 -15.15 23.23 7.49
N PRO A 427 -16.35 23.53 8.04
CA PRO A 427 -17.63 23.08 7.48
C PRO A 427 -17.87 23.62 6.07
N ARG A 428 -18.73 22.92 5.32
CA ARG A 428 -18.99 23.11 3.89
C ARG A 428 -19.49 24.52 3.56
#